data_AF-A0A3D2GN98-F1
#
_entry.id   AF-A0A3D2GN98-F1
#
_cell.length_a   1.000
_cell.length_b   1.000
_cell.length_c   1.000
_cell.angle_alpha   90.00
_cell.angle_beta   90.00
_cell.angle_gamma   90.00
#
_symmetry.space_group_name_H-M   'P 1'
#
loop_
_entity.id
_entity.type
_entity.pdbx_description
1 polymer ?
#
loop_
_entity_poly.entity_id
_entity_poly.type
_entity_poly.pdbx_seq_one_letter_code
_entity_poly.pdbx_strand_id
1 'polypeptide(L)' 'MSRTIDYYFSVISPWSYMGHQRFMTLVEKHDLAVDFKPMHLPTLFPQTGGLPLAK' A
#
# COMPACT_ATOMS: atom_id res chain seq x y z
N MET A 1 0.30 23.88 4.69
CA MET A 1 1.04 22.77 4.03
C MET A 1 0.10 21.57 4.00
N SER A 2 -0.55 21.26 2.87
CA SER A 2 -1.28 19.99 2.78
C SER A 2 -0.26 18.86 2.84
N ARG A 3 -0.52 17.84 3.66
CA ARG A 3 0.34 16.66 3.78
C ARG A 3 -0.27 15.58 2.89
N THR A 4 0.42 15.26 1.80
CA THR A 4 0.05 14.13 0.94
C THR A 4 0.68 12.85 1.48
N ILE A 5 -0.09 11.77 1.54
CA ILE A 5 0.38 10.45 1.94
C ILE A 5 0.70 9.63 0.70
N ASP A 6 1.93 9.14 0.59
CA ASP A 6 2.29 8.12 -0.38
C ASP A 6 1.78 6.75 0.10
N TYR A 7 0.87 6.15 -0.66
CA TYR A 7 0.27 4.87 -0.32
C TYR A 7 0.73 3.76 -1.28
N TYR A 8 1.76 3.02 -0.84
CA TYR A 8 2.27 1.85 -1.55
C TYR A 8 1.47 0.61 -1.19
N PHE A 9 0.94 -0.09 -2.19
CA PHE A 9 0.16 -1.32 -1.97
C PHE A 9 0.28 -2.28 -3.15
N SER A 10 -0.09 -3.54 -2.94
CA SER A 10 -0.27 -4.49 -4.04
C SER A 10 -1.63 -5.16 -3.90
N VAL A 11 -2.36 -5.31 -5.02
CA VAL A 11 -3.71 -5.90 -5.03
C VAL A 11 -3.72 -7.37 -4.61
N ILE A 12 -2.59 -8.07 -4.76
CA ILE A 12 -2.45 -9.47 -4.33
C ILE A 12 -2.08 -9.62 -2.85
N SER A 13 -1.79 -8.52 -2.15
CA SER A 13 -1.41 -8.55 -0.73
C SER A 13 -2.66 -8.61 0.15
N PRO A 14 -2.89 -9.70 0.91
CA PRO A 14 -4.03 -9.78 1.82
C PRO A 14 -3.96 -8.71 2.92
N TRP A 15 -2.75 -8.34 3.35
CA TRP A 15 -2.53 -7.29 4.34
C TRP A 15 -2.90 -5.91 3.81
N SER A 16 -2.54 -5.62 2.56
CA SER A 16 -2.95 -4.36 1.91
C SER A 16 -4.46 -4.27 1.79
N TYR A 17 -5.13 -5.37 1.42
CA TYR A 17 -6.60 -5.43 1.34
C TYR A 17 -7.25 -5.19 2.71
N MET A 18 -6.84 -5.92 3.75
CA MET A 18 -7.40 -5.77 5.10
C MET A 18 -7.18 -4.37 5.70
N GLY A 19 -6.04 -3.74 5.40
CA GLY A 19 -5.71 -2.40 5.88
C GLY A 19 -6.39 -1.26 5.10
N HIS A 20 -6.78 -1.49 3.84
CA HIS A 20 -7.21 -0.43 2.92
C HIS A 20 -8.41 0.37 3.44
N GLN A 21 -9.50 -0.32 3.81
CA GLN A 21 -10.72 0.36 4.24
C GLN A 21 -10.48 1.21 5.50
N ARG A 22 -9.74 0.67 6.47
CA ARG A 22 -9.38 1.39 7.71
C ARG A 22 -8.55 2.64 7.42
N PHE A 23 -7.61 2.54 6.48
CA PHE A 23 -6.79 3.67 6.04
C PHE A 23 -7.64 4.75 5.37
N MET A 24 -8.51 4.38 4.41
CA MET A 24 -9.36 5.34 3.70
C MET A 24 -10.32 6.08 4.63
N THR A 25 -10.88 5.41 5.65
CA THR A 25 -11.70 6.09 6.67
C THR A 25 -10.93 7.18 7.42
N LEU A 26 -9.63 7.00 7.67
CA LEU A 26 -8.79 8.03 8.31
C LEU A 26 -8.47 9.17 7.34
N VAL A 27 -8.18 8.85 6.09
CA VAL A 27 -7.94 9.85 5.03
C VAL A 27 -9.13 10.78 4.90
N GLU A 28 -10.34 10.22 4.79
CA GLU A 28 -11.60 10.98 4.72
C GLU A 28 -11.83 11.81 5.99
N LYS A 29 -11.63 11.21 7.18
CA LYS A 29 -11.82 11.91 8.46
C LYS A 29 -10.91 13.13 8.62
N HIS A 30 -9.74 13.13 7.99
CA HIS A 30 -8.72 14.16 8.16
C HIS A 30 -8.53 15.04 6.93
N ASP A 31 -9.35 14.88 5.88
CA ASP A 31 -9.26 15.62 4.61
C ASP A 31 -7.83 15.61 4.02
N LEU A 32 -7.25 14.41 3.95
CA LEU A 32 -5.88 14.20 3.49
C LEU A 32 -5.83 13.83 2.01
N ALA A 33 -4.80 14.30 1.31
CA ALA A 33 -4.50 13.84 -0.04
C ALA A 33 -3.71 12.53 0.00
N VAL A 34 -3.98 11.63 -0.94
CA VAL A 34 -3.27 10.35 -1.08
C VAL A 34 -2.72 10.23 -2.50
N ASP A 35 -1.43 9.90 -2.60
CA ASP A 35 -0.79 9.48 -3.85
C ASP A 35 -0.70 7.95 -3.87
N PHE A 36 -1.47 7.33 -4.78
CA PHE A 36 -1.58 5.86 -4.87
C PHE A 36 -0.44 5.28 -5.69
N LYS A 37 0.37 4.41 -5.07
CA LYS A 37 1.55 3.79 -5.68
C LYS A 37 1.40 2.26 -5.74
N PRO A 38 0.68 1.71 -6.73
CA PRO A 38 0.53 0.28 -6.88
C PRO A 38 1.90 -0.38 -7.20
N MET A 39 2.19 -1.46 -6.51
CA MET A 39 3.48 -2.17 -6.58
C MET A 39 3.30 -3.59 -7.11
N HIS A 40 4.20 -3.96 -8.01
CA HIS A 40 4.33 -5.32 -8.50
C HIS A 40 5.31 -6.10 -7.61
N LEU A 41 4.77 -6.91 -6.68
CA LEU A 41 5.59 -7.64 -5.71
C LEU A 41 6.61 -8.62 -6.34
N PRO A 42 6.29 -9.34 -7.44
CA PRO A 42 7.26 -10.26 -8.05
C PRO A 42 8.56 -9.57 -8.50
N THR A 43 8.49 -8.31 -8.91
CA THR A 43 9.68 -7.51 -9.26
C THR A 43 10.38 -6.91 -8.04
N LEU A 44 9.64 -6.69 -6.94
CA LEU A 44 10.15 -6.06 -5.73
C LEU A 44 10.96 -7.04 -4.86
N PHE A 45 10.49 -8.28 -4.70
CA PHE A 45 11.14 -9.31 -3.88
C PHE A 45 12.65 -9.49 -4.15
N PRO A 46 13.12 -9.70 -5.41
CA PRO A 46 14.55 -9.87 -5.67
C PRO A 46 15.37 -8.60 -5.39
N GLN A 47 14.76 -7.41 -5.44
CA GLN A 47 15.44 -6.14 -5.22
C GLN A 47 15.63 -5.83 -3.73
N THR A 48 14.79 -6.37 -2.86
CA THR A 48 14.78 -6.09 -1.42
C THR A 48 15.29 -7.24 -0.57
N GLY A 49 15.61 -8.39 -1.19
CA GLY A 49 15.93 -9.64 -0.48
C GLY A 49 14.69 -10.31 0.13
N GLY A 50 13.49 -9.85 -0.21
CA GLY A 50 12.25 -10.49 0.21
C GLY A 50 12.04 -11.81 -0.53
N LEU A 51 11.49 -12.81 0.16
CA LEU A 51 11.12 -14.07 -0.45
C LEU A 51 9.63 -14.05 -0.79
N PRO A 52 9.23 -14.50 -2.00
CA PRO A 52 7.82 -14.73 -2.28
C PRO A 52 7.29 -15.78 -1.32
N LEU A 53 5.99 -15.72 -1.02
CA LEU A 53 5.34 -16.77 -0.24
C LEU A 53 5.54 -18.10 -0.98
N ALA A 54 6.04 -19.11 -0.28
CA ALA A 54 6.21 -20.44 -0.84
C ALA A 54 4.85 -20.95 -1.35
N LYS A 55 4.88 -21.67 -2.47
CA LYS A 55 3.70 -22.33 -3.04
C LYS A 55 3.11 -23.34 -2.07
#